data_AF-A0A7W0Y782-F1
#
_entry.id   AF-A0A7W0Y782-F1
#
_cell.length_a   1.000
_cell.length_b   1.000
_cell.length_c   1.000
_cell.angle_alpha   90.00
_cell.angle_beta   90.00
_cell.angle_gamma   90.00
#
_symmetry.space_group_name_H-M   'P 1'
#
loop_
_entity.id
_entity.type
_entity.pdbx_description
1 polymer ?
#
loop_
_entity_poly.entity_id
_entity_poly.type
_entity_poly.pdbx_seq_one_letter_code
_entity_poly.pdbx_strand_id
1 'polypeptide(L)'
;DSTVVAALAARAFGKDAVLGLFLNERDSSADTVRLGRVVAEHLAIPTVDEDLSPMLAAAGCYTRRDDAIRMVVPEYGDDWKCKLVLPSVLESDRYRLYSIVVQPPEGEPSTVRLTPAAYLQIVAATNFKQRTRKMLEYFHADRLVYAVTGTPNLLEYDQGFFVKNGDGAADVKPIAHLYKTQVYELAAALGVPDEIRSRPPTTDTYSLPQSQEEFYFSLPYDRMDACLYARHHAVPADACAAALGIPTEQIERVYRDVDAKRAGAKYLHAGPLTIGS
;
A
#
# COMPACT_ATOMS: atom_id res chain seq x y z
N ASP A 1 -1.21 -7.80 -6.44
CA ASP A 1 -1.83 -8.40 -5.24
C ASP A 1 -3.31 -8.63 -5.43
N SER A 2 -4.12 -7.58 -5.61
CA SER A 2 -5.55 -7.71 -5.94
C SER A 2 -5.82 -8.65 -7.13
N THR A 3 -5.01 -8.61 -8.18
CA THR A 3 -5.10 -9.54 -9.32
C THR A 3 -4.96 -11.01 -8.91
N VAL A 4 -4.01 -11.34 -8.04
CA VAL A 4 -3.78 -12.71 -7.57
C VAL A 4 -4.97 -13.16 -6.73
N VAL A 5 -5.47 -12.29 -5.84
CA VAL A 5 -6.65 -12.58 -5.04
C VAL A 5 -7.89 -12.80 -5.92
N ALA A 6 -8.13 -11.96 -6.92
CA ALA A 6 -9.22 -12.11 -7.87
C ALA A 6 -9.10 -13.41 -8.68
N ALA A 7 -7.90 -13.76 -9.16
CA ALA A 7 -7.64 -15.00 -9.88
C ALA A 7 -7.85 -16.25 -9.00
N LEU A 8 -7.39 -16.21 -7.74
CA LEU A 8 -7.64 -17.27 -6.76
C LEU A 8 -9.15 -17.43 -6.50
N ALA A 9 -9.87 -16.33 -6.27
CA ALA A 9 -11.30 -16.35 -6.03
C ALA A 9 -12.07 -16.89 -7.24
N ALA A 10 -11.73 -16.43 -8.46
CA ALA A 10 -12.39 -16.88 -9.69
C ALA A 10 -12.14 -18.37 -9.94
N ARG A 11 -10.92 -18.86 -9.64
CA ARG A 11 -10.59 -20.29 -9.72
C ARG A 11 -11.32 -21.13 -8.67
N ALA A 12 -11.48 -20.61 -7.45
CA ALA A 12 -12.07 -21.35 -6.33
C ALA A 12 -13.60 -21.38 -6.38
N PHE A 13 -14.23 -20.26 -6.73
CA PHE A 13 -15.68 -20.07 -6.63
C PHE A 13 -16.38 -19.93 -7.99
N GLY A 14 -15.61 -19.82 -9.08
CA GLY A 14 -16.12 -19.47 -10.40
C GLY A 14 -16.20 -17.96 -10.60
N LYS A 15 -15.95 -17.51 -11.83
CA LYS A 15 -15.88 -16.10 -12.21
C LYS A 15 -17.17 -15.30 -11.90
N ASP A 16 -18.33 -15.94 -12.01
CA ASP A 16 -19.64 -15.28 -11.79
C ASP A 16 -19.92 -15.03 -10.29
N ALA A 17 -19.16 -15.66 -9.40
CA ALA A 17 -19.22 -15.47 -7.95
C ALA A 17 -18.17 -14.46 -7.44
N VAL A 18 -17.50 -13.73 -8.34
CA VAL A 18 -16.48 -12.74 -8.00
C VAL A 18 -16.84 -11.40 -8.60
N LEU A 19 -17.04 -10.39 -7.76
CA LEU A 19 -17.26 -9.01 -8.21
C LEU A 19 -15.99 -8.18 -8.05
N GLY A 20 -15.47 -7.63 -9.15
CA GLY A 20 -14.40 -6.63 -9.11
C GLY A 20 -14.97 -5.22 -8.92
N LEU A 21 -14.34 -4.40 -8.08
CA LEU A 21 -14.74 -3.01 -7.87
C LEU A 21 -13.63 -2.06 -8.30
N PHE A 22 -13.96 -1.15 -9.20
CA PHE A 22 -13.09 -0.04 -9.61
C PHE A 22 -13.47 1.21 -8.83
N LEU A 23 -12.83 1.37 -7.68
CA LEU A 23 -13.08 2.45 -6.72
C LEU A 23 -12.05 3.57 -6.90
N ASN A 24 -12.15 4.24 -8.06
CA ASN A 24 -11.19 5.25 -8.52
C ASN A 24 -11.47 6.60 -7.86
N GLU A 25 -10.45 7.44 -7.78
CA GLU A 25 -10.58 8.83 -7.33
C GLU A 25 -9.65 9.76 -8.11
N ARG A 26 -9.76 11.06 -7.88
CA ARG A 26 -9.05 12.12 -8.61
C ARG A 26 -7.55 11.87 -8.81
N ASP A 27 -6.85 11.35 -7.81
CA ASP A 27 -5.41 11.11 -7.90
C ASP A 27 -5.05 9.68 -8.41
N SER A 28 -6.04 8.84 -8.77
CA SER A 28 -5.81 7.49 -9.28
C SER A 28 -5.18 7.53 -10.68
N SER A 29 -4.13 6.75 -10.89
CA SER A 29 -3.44 6.75 -12.19
C SER A 29 -4.26 6.07 -13.30
N ALA A 30 -4.26 6.68 -14.49
CA ALA A 30 -4.92 6.12 -15.67
C ALA A 30 -4.40 4.71 -16.03
N ASP A 31 -3.11 4.46 -15.75
CA ASP A 31 -2.50 3.15 -15.97
C ASP A 31 -3.03 2.08 -15.00
N THR A 32 -3.24 2.40 -13.72
CA THR A 32 -3.89 1.46 -12.78
C THR A 32 -5.29 1.08 -13.26
N VAL A 33 -6.08 2.05 -13.73
CA VAL A 33 -7.44 1.79 -14.22
C VAL A 33 -7.39 0.85 -15.43
N ARG A 34 -6.56 1.17 -16.43
CA ARG A 34 -6.41 0.35 -17.63
C ARG A 34 -5.97 -1.07 -17.31
N LEU A 35 -4.93 -1.25 -16.52
CA LEU A 35 -4.41 -2.56 -16.14
C LEU A 35 -5.43 -3.37 -15.34
N GLY A 36 -6.19 -2.73 -14.46
CA GLY A 36 -7.27 -3.38 -13.74
C GLY A 36 -8.38 -3.89 -14.68
N ARG A 37 -8.70 -3.16 -15.76
CA ARG A 37 -9.63 -3.63 -16.80
C ARG A 37 -9.11 -4.85 -17.54
N VAL A 38 -7.84 -4.83 -17.94
CA VAL A 38 -7.18 -5.99 -18.57
C VAL A 38 -7.31 -7.23 -17.68
N VAL A 39 -7.12 -7.08 -16.36
CA VAL A 39 -7.30 -8.17 -15.40
C VAL A 39 -8.73 -8.67 -15.35
N ALA A 40 -9.71 -7.76 -15.24
CA ALA A 40 -11.12 -8.14 -15.17
C ALA A 40 -11.59 -8.88 -16.44
N GLU A 41 -11.18 -8.40 -17.62
CA GLU A 41 -11.44 -9.04 -18.91
C GLU A 41 -10.78 -10.42 -19.00
N HIS A 42 -9.49 -10.51 -18.62
CA HIS A 42 -8.75 -11.77 -18.60
C HIS A 42 -9.39 -12.82 -17.69
N LEU A 43 -9.87 -12.42 -16.51
CA LEU A 43 -10.56 -13.31 -15.56
C LEU A 43 -12.04 -13.51 -15.89
N ALA A 44 -12.59 -12.72 -16.81
CA ALA A 44 -14.00 -12.67 -17.17
C ALA A 44 -14.95 -12.51 -15.95
N ILE A 45 -14.55 -11.71 -14.97
CA ILE A 45 -15.35 -11.41 -13.78
C ILE A 45 -16.23 -10.18 -13.99
N PRO A 46 -17.46 -10.11 -13.44
CA PRO A 46 -18.26 -8.90 -13.43
C PRO A 46 -17.57 -7.79 -12.63
N THR A 47 -17.80 -6.53 -13.04
CA THR A 47 -17.22 -5.37 -12.36
C THR A 47 -18.18 -4.21 -12.19
N VAL A 48 -17.98 -3.40 -11.15
CA VAL A 48 -18.68 -2.13 -10.92
C VAL A 48 -17.65 -1.00 -10.81
N ASP A 49 -18.03 0.17 -11.31
CA ASP A 49 -17.25 1.40 -11.24
C ASP A 49 -17.90 2.41 -10.32
N GLU A 50 -17.13 2.94 -9.37
CA GLU A 50 -17.56 4.03 -8.52
C GLU A 50 -16.46 5.08 -8.40
N ASP A 51 -16.79 6.34 -8.72
CA ASP A 51 -15.92 7.48 -8.47
C ASP A 51 -16.06 7.95 -7.02
N LEU A 52 -15.00 7.78 -6.24
CA LEU A 52 -14.95 8.18 -4.84
C LEU A 52 -14.70 9.68 -4.65
N SER A 53 -14.34 10.40 -5.71
CA SER A 53 -13.89 11.80 -5.62
C SER A 53 -14.89 12.69 -4.88
N PRO A 54 -16.21 12.63 -5.15
CA PRO A 54 -17.20 13.44 -4.42
C PRO A 54 -17.27 13.10 -2.94
N MET A 55 -17.22 11.81 -2.57
CA MET A 55 -17.28 11.36 -1.18
C MET A 55 -16.02 11.79 -0.41
N LEU A 56 -14.85 11.67 -1.04
CA LEU A 56 -13.57 12.08 -0.46
C LEU A 56 -13.50 13.61 -0.31
N ALA A 57 -14.00 14.35 -1.29
CA ALA A 57 -14.12 15.81 -1.20
C ALA A 57 -15.05 16.23 -0.06
N ALA A 58 -16.23 15.61 0.05
CA ALA A 58 -17.19 15.88 1.12
C ALA A 58 -16.63 15.50 2.51
N ALA A 59 -15.88 14.41 2.59
CA ALA A 59 -15.14 14.04 3.80
C ALA A 59 -13.98 15.00 4.09
N GLY A 60 -13.64 15.91 3.17
CA GLY A 60 -12.53 16.87 3.21
C GLY A 60 -11.16 16.20 3.24
N CYS A 61 -11.02 15.07 2.55
CA CYS A 61 -9.75 14.35 2.34
C CYS A 61 -8.70 15.27 1.72
N TYR A 62 -9.04 15.93 0.61
CA TYR A 62 -8.09 16.76 -0.13
C TYR A 62 -7.75 18.04 0.64
N THR A 63 -8.75 18.80 1.11
CA THR A 63 -8.52 20.04 1.86
C THR A 63 -7.65 19.82 3.09
N ARG A 64 -7.92 18.79 3.91
CA ARG A 64 -7.11 18.51 5.11
C ARG A 64 -5.67 18.13 4.77
N ARG A 65 -5.45 17.41 3.67
CA ARG A 65 -4.12 17.08 3.16
C ARG A 65 -3.39 18.35 2.72
N ASP A 66 -4.04 19.16 1.89
CA ASP A 66 -3.44 20.34 1.28
C ASP A 66 -3.12 21.41 2.34
N ASP A 67 -4.00 21.59 3.34
CA ASP A 67 -3.74 22.45 4.51
C ASP A 67 -2.53 21.97 5.32
N ALA A 68 -2.36 20.66 5.49
CA ALA A 68 -1.20 20.10 6.16
C ALA A 68 0.10 20.27 5.38
N ILE A 69 0.05 20.19 4.05
CA ILE A 69 1.20 20.49 3.18
C ILE A 69 1.56 21.97 3.29
N ARG A 70 0.56 22.87 3.31
CA ARG A 70 0.75 24.33 3.48
C ARG A 70 1.43 24.71 4.79
N MET A 71 1.41 23.86 5.80
CA MET A 71 2.19 24.08 7.04
C MET A 71 3.70 24.10 6.81
N VAL A 72 4.20 23.44 5.77
CA VAL A 72 5.63 23.37 5.42
C VAL A 72 5.96 23.95 4.04
N VAL A 73 4.97 24.08 3.16
CA VAL A 73 5.07 24.70 1.83
C VAL A 73 3.91 25.69 1.66
N PRO A 74 4.00 26.92 2.22
CA PRO A 74 2.88 27.88 2.23
C PRO A 74 2.28 28.22 0.86
N GLU A 75 3.07 28.09 -0.20
CA GLU A 75 2.71 28.34 -1.60
C GLU A 75 2.00 27.17 -2.29
N TYR A 76 1.81 26.04 -1.61
CA TYR A 76 1.19 24.85 -2.20
C TYR A 76 -0.24 25.12 -2.70
N GLY A 77 -0.42 25.01 -4.01
CA GLY A 77 -1.68 25.26 -4.72
C GLY A 77 -2.46 23.97 -5.03
N ASP A 78 -3.70 24.14 -5.47
CA ASP A 78 -4.64 23.02 -5.67
C ASP A 78 -4.25 22.10 -6.84
N ASP A 79 -3.56 22.65 -7.86
CA ASP A 79 -3.07 21.89 -9.03
C ASP A 79 -1.68 21.28 -8.83
N TRP A 80 -1.10 21.42 -7.63
CA TRP A 80 0.20 20.84 -7.32
C TRP A 80 0.08 19.32 -7.12
N LYS A 81 1.11 18.61 -7.54
CA LYS A 81 1.25 17.19 -7.27
C LYS A 81 2.13 16.97 -6.05
N CYS A 82 1.93 15.86 -5.36
CA CYS A 82 2.78 15.51 -4.22
C CYS A 82 2.96 14.01 -4.05
N LYS A 83 3.96 13.62 -3.25
CA LYS A 83 4.12 12.28 -2.65
C LYS A 83 4.95 12.36 -1.38
N LEU A 84 4.75 11.41 -0.47
CA LEU A 84 5.64 11.23 0.68
C LEU A 84 6.87 10.41 0.30
N VAL A 85 8.01 10.71 0.90
CA VAL A 85 9.23 9.89 0.73
C VAL A 85 9.91 9.68 2.07
N LEU A 86 10.54 8.53 2.23
CA LEU A 86 11.32 8.17 3.42
C LEU A 86 12.77 7.90 3.01
N PRO A 87 13.77 8.48 3.71
CA PRO A 87 15.17 8.19 3.43
C PRO A 87 15.50 6.70 3.55
N SER A 88 16.43 6.24 2.71
CA SER A 88 16.86 4.84 2.70
C SER A 88 17.49 4.42 4.03
N VAL A 89 17.12 3.22 4.50
CA VAL A 89 17.69 2.60 5.72
C VAL A 89 19.16 2.19 5.52
N LEU A 90 19.60 2.03 4.26
CA LEU A 90 20.96 1.60 3.94
C LEU A 90 21.98 2.73 4.08
N GLU A 91 21.56 3.98 3.89
CA GLU A 91 22.47 5.13 3.78
C GLU A 91 22.91 5.67 5.14
N SER A 92 22.05 5.61 6.17
CA SER A 92 22.31 6.26 7.46
C SER A 92 21.60 5.54 8.61
N ASP A 93 22.24 5.53 9.79
CA ASP A 93 21.63 5.05 11.05
C ASP A 93 20.87 6.16 11.80
N ARG A 94 20.68 7.33 11.16
CA ARG A 94 19.93 8.45 11.74
C ARG A 94 18.43 8.18 11.72
N TYR A 95 17.70 8.85 12.62
CA TYR A 95 16.23 8.85 12.58
C TYR A 95 15.71 9.26 11.20
N ARG A 96 14.88 8.38 10.64
CA ARG A 96 14.31 8.53 9.30
C ARG A 96 12.97 9.22 9.45
N LEU A 97 12.85 10.39 8.83
CA LEU A 97 11.66 11.21 8.90
C LEU A 97 11.14 11.43 7.49
N TYR A 98 9.82 11.37 7.36
CA TYR A 98 9.17 11.60 6.09
C TYR A 98 9.40 13.03 5.61
N SER A 99 9.62 13.14 4.31
CA SER A 99 9.56 14.40 3.57
C SER A 99 8.36 14.35 2.61
N ILE A 100 7.89 15.52 2.22
CA ILE A 100 6.95 15.68 1.11
C ILE A 100 7.73 16.13 -0.11
N VAL A 101 7.54 15.44 -1.22
CA VAL A 101 7.89 15.95 -2.55
C VAL A 101 6.67 16.67 -3.09
N VAL A 102 6.83 17.91 -3.50
CA VAL A 102 5.77 18.72 -4.11
C VAL A 102 6.22 19.19 -5.48
N GLN A 103 5.29 19.28 -6.43
CA GLN A 103 5.56 19.71 -7.79
C GLN A 103 4.48 20.69 -8.26
N PRO A 104 4.84 21.96 -8.57
CA PRO A 104 3.91 22.89 -9.19
C PRO A 104 3.55 22.45 -10.62
N PRO A 105 2.44 22.97 -11.21
CA PRO A 105 2.05 22.67 -12.59
C PRO A 105 3.17 22.97 -13.61
N GLU A 106 3.85 24.09 -13.40
CA GLU A 106 4.98 24.54 -14.22
C GLU A 106 6.21 24.72 -13.30
N GLY A 107 6.93 23.62 -13.05
CA GLY A 107 8.21 23.67 -12.34
C GLY A 107 8.74 22.32 -11.89
N GLU A 108 9.96 22.35 -11.40
CA GLU A 108 10.67 21.17 -10.90
C GLU A 108 10.15 20.74 -9.53
N PRO A 109 10.16 19.43 -9.22
CA PRO A 109 9.79 18.94 -7.91
C PRO A 109 10.81 19.41 -6.84
N SER A 110 10.30 19.77 -5.66
CA SER A 110 11.11 20.10 -4.49
C SER A 110 10.77 19.17 -3.33
N THR A 111 11.74 18.92 -2.45
CA THR A 111 11.58 18.04 -1.29
C THR A 111 11.70 18.84 0.00
N VAL A 112 10.69 18.76 0.86
CA VAL A 112 10.65 19.47 2.14
C VAL A 112 10.41 18.48 3.28
N ARG A 113 11.21 18.57 4.33
CA ARG A 113 11.05 17.73 5.53
C ARG A 113 9.76 18.10 6.26
N LEU A 114 8.96 17.09 6.61
CA LEU A 114 7.72 17.31 7.33
C LEU A 114 7.94 17.53 8.82
N THR A 115 7.09 18.37 9.41
CA THR A 115 6.88 18.39 10.87
C THR A 115 6.00 17.19 11.26
N PRO A 116 6.05 16.73 12.53
CA PRO A 116 5.16 15.66 13.00
C PRO A 116 3.67 15.97 12.78
N ALA A 117 3.25 17.22 13.00
CA ALA A 117 1.86 17.63 12.81
C ALA A 117 1.43 17.54 11.34
N ALA A 118 2.25 18.06 10.42
CA ALA A 118 1.97 17.98 8.98
C ALA A 118 1.92 16.52 8.50
N TYR A 119 2.89 15.69 8.91
CA TYR A 119 2.93 14.28 8.55
C TYR A 119 1.69 13.52 9.05
N LEU A 120 1.36 13.65 10.34
CA LEU A 120 0.21 12.94 10.93
C LEU A 120 -1.11 13.35 10.28
N GLN A 121 -1.28 14.64 9.94
CA GLN A 121 -2.48 15.12 9.27
C GLN A 121 -2.56 14.65 7.81
N ILE A 122 -1.45 14.66 7.06
CA ILE A 122 -1.39 14.11 5.69
C ILE A 122 -1.79 12.62 5.71
N VAL A 123 -1.19 11.82 6.60
CA VAL A 123 -1.51 10.39 6.71
C VAL A 123 -2.98 10.17 7.10
N ALA A 124 -3.48 10.93 8.08
CA ALA A 124 -4.88 10.83 8.50
C ALA A 124 -5.86 11.19 7.37
N ALA A 125 -5.55 12.22 6.59
CA ALA A 125 -6.35 12.62 5.44
C ALA A 125 -6.31 11.57 4.32
N THR A 126 -5.13 11.07 3.97
CA THR A 126 -4.96 10.03 2.96
C THR A 126 -5.66 8.72 3.34
N ASN A 127 -5.77 8.39 4.62
CA ASN A 127 -6.50 7.21 5.11
C ASN A 127 -8.00 7.23 4.76
N PHE A 128 -8.61 8.39 4.48
CA PHE A 128 -9.98 8.44 3.96
C PHE A 128 -10.13 7.65 2.66
N LYS A 129 -9.12 7.69 1.77
CA LYS A 129 -9.16 6.95 0.49
C LYS A 129 -9.41 5.45 0.72
N GLN A 130 -8.62 4.82 1.59
CA GLN A 130 -8.72 3.38 1.85
C GLN A 130 -9.97 3.01 2.66
N ARG A 131 -10.40 3.87 3.59
CA ARG A 131 -11.61 3.64 4.40
C ARG A 131 -12.89 3.78 3.58
N THR A 132 -12.95 4.75 2.66
CA THR A 132 -14.08 4.90 1.75
C THR A 132 -14.18 3.71 0.80
N ARG A 133 -13.05 3.21 0.27
CA ARG A 133 -13.04 1.97 -0.52
C ARG A 133 -13.66 0.81 0.26
N LYS A 134 -13.19 0.61 1.51
CA LYS A 134 -13.70 -0.45 2.36
C LYS A 134 -15.19 -0.33 2.68
N MET A 135 -15.67 0.89 2.89
CA MET A 135 -17.08 1.17 3.11
C MET A 135 -17.94 0.71 1.92
N LEU A 136 -17.51 0.99 0.69
CA LEU A 136 -18.24 0.56 -0.52
C LEU A 136 -18.09 -0.93 -0.79
N GLU A 137 -16.92 -1.51 -0.55
CA GLU A 137 -16.72 -2.96 -0.63
C GLU A 137 -17.72 -3.71 0.26
N TYR A 138 -17.89 -3.27 1.51
CA TYR A 138 -18.86 -3.88 2.43
C TYR A 138 -20.32 -3.58 2.04
N PHE A 139 -20.63 -2.39 1.49
CA PHE A 139 -21.96 -2.14 0.93
C PHE A 139 -22.34 -3.16 -0.15
N HIS A 140 -21.42 -3.45 -1.09
CA HIS A 140 -21.64 -4.47 -2.10
C HIS A 140 -21.75 -5.87 -1.50
N ALA A 141 -20.89 -6.19 -0.54
CA ALA A 141 -20.89 -7.48 0.13
C ALA A 141 -22.21 -7.75 0.86
N ASP A 142 -22.71 -6.78 1.62
CA ASP A 142 -23.98 -6.89 2.34
C ASP A 142 -25.15 -7.09 1.37
N ARG A 143 -25.20 -6.31 0.28
CA ARG A 143 -26.27 -6.40 -0.72
C ARG A 143 -26.25 -7.72 -1.49
N LEU A 144 -25.09 -8.34 -1.66
CA LEU A 144 -24.90 -9.56 -2.45
C LEU A 144 -24.76 -10.82 -1.60
N VAL A 145 -24.69 -10.68 -0.27
CA VAL A 145 -24.36 -11.77 0.68
C VAL A 145 -22.98 -12.37 0.35
N TYR A 146 -22.00 -11.51 0.09
CA TYR A 146 -20.62 -11.89 -0.25
C TYR A 146 -19.68 -11.65 0.93
N ALA A 147 -18.49 -12.26 0.88
CA ALA A 147 -17.38 -11.91 1.75
C ALA A 147 -16.45 -10.92 1.04
N VAL A 148 -15.88 -9.99 1.80
CA VAL A 148 -14.88 -9.06 1.28
C VAL A 148 -13.47 -9.63 1.44
N THR A 149 -12.74 -9.71 0.34
CA THR A 149 -11.33 -10.14 0.35
C THR A 149 -10.40 -8.97 0.65
N GLY A 150 -9.32 -9.24 1.39
CA GLY A 150 -8.21 -8.34 1.59
C GLY A 150 -7.02 -8.77 0.75
N THR A 151 -6.27 -7.80 0.27
CA THR A 151 -5.16 -8.03 -0.67
C THR A 151 -3.75 -7.75 -0.16
N PRO A 152 -3.48 -7.40 1.12
CA PRO A 152 -2.09 -7.19 1.51
C PRO A 152 -1.32 -8.51 1.47
N ASN A 153 -0.09 -8.46 0.97
CA ASN A 153 0.85 -9.57 1.06
C ASN A 153 1.58 -9.55 2.42
N LEU A 154 2.41 -10.57 2.71
CA LEU A 154 3.12 -10.69 4.00
C LEU A 154 4.04 -9.50 4.27
N LEU A 155 4.75 -9.00 3.26
CA LEU A 155 5.68 -7.88 3.42
C LEU A 155 4.95 -6.63 3.95
N GLU A 156 3.75 -6.38 3.41
CA GLU A 156 2.90 -5.27 3.79
C GLU A 156 2.19 -5.51 5.12
N TYR A 157 1.58 -6.69 5.26
CA TYR A 157 0.79 -7.02 6.44
C TYR A 157 1.67 -7.10 7.69
N ASP A 158 2.81 -7.80 7.65
CA ASP A 158 3.71 -7.97 8.81
C ASP A 158 4.19 -6.63 9.39
N GLN A 159 4.48 -5.66 8.53
CA GLN A 159 5.03 -4.37 8.94
C GLN A 159 3.97 -3.29 9.19
N GLY A 160 2.68 -3.58 8.97
CA GLY A 160 1.61 -2.60 9.14
C GLY A 160 1.47 -1.60 8.01
N PHE A 161 1.87 -1.96 6.79
CA PHE A 161 1.69 -1.14 5.60
C PHE A 161 0.26 -1.30 5.03
N PHE A 162 -0.72 -0.85 5.83
CA PHE A 162 -2.13 -0.82 5.47
C PHE A 162 -2.88 0.16 6.39
N VAL A 163 -4.09 0.55 6.00
CA VAL A 163 -4.96 1.39 6.83
C VAL A 163 -5.88 0.51 7.68
N LYS A 164 -5.83 0.67 9.01
CA LYS A 164 -6.81 0.04 9.91
C LYS A 164 -8.22 0.53 9.57
N ASN A 165 -9.13 -0.43 9.38
CA ASN A 165 -10.51 -0.22 8.89
C ASN A 165 -10.58 0.36 7.46
N GLY A 166 -9.46 0.40 6.73
CA GLY A 166 -9.38 0.63 5.29
C GLY A 166 -9.04 -0.68 4.58
N ASP A 167 -8.05 -0.67 3.70
CA ASP A 167 -7.52 -1.84 2.97
C ASP A 167 -7.00 -2.96 3.89
N GLY A 168 -6.70 -2.67 5.16
CA GLY A 168 -6.40 -3.66 6.18
C GLY A 168 -7.60 -4.46 6.70
N ALA A 169 -8.83 -3.99 6.51
CA ALA A 169 -10.04 -4.72 6.88
C ALA A 169 -10.46 -5.66 5.75
N ALA A 170 -10.96 -6.84 6.11
CA ALA A 170 -11.49 -7.86 5.20
C ALA A 170 -11.99 -9.04 6.03
N ASP A 171 -12.86 -9.85 5.44
CA ASP A 171 -13.31 -11.10 6.05
C ASP A 171 -12.26 -12.21 5.87
N VAL A 172 -11.57 -12.21 4.73
CA VAL A 172 -10.48 -13.16 4.42
C VAL A 172 -9.33 -12.42 3.72
N LYS A 173 -8.08 -12.76 4.05
CA LYS A 173 -6.87 -12.23 3.40
C LYS A 173 -6.04 -13.37 2.79
N PRO A 174 -6.35 -13.82 1.56
CA PRO A 174 -5.82 -15.07 1.03
C PRO A 174 -4.29 -15.11 0.85
N ILE A 175 -3.65 -13.94 0.73
CA ILE A 175 -2.22 -13.83 0.42
C ILE A 175 -1.40 -13.11 1.52
N ALA A 176 -2.00 -12.79 2.67
CA ALA A 176 -1.30 -12.08 3.75
C ALA A 176 -0.18 -12.89 4.42
N HIS A 177 -0.06 -14.18 4.07
CA HIS A 177 0.99 -15.08 4.53
C HIS A 177 2.07 -15.33 3.47
N LEU A 178 1.95 -14.72 2.28
CA LEU A 178 2.89 -14.90 1.17
C LEU A 178 3.80 -13.70 1.03
N TYR A 179 5.10 -13.95 0.89
CA TYR A 179 6.08 -12.93 0.51
C TYR A 179 5.73 -12.32 -0.86
N LYS A 180 6.17 -11.10 -1.15
CA LYS A 180 5.85 -10.43 -2.42
C LYS A 180 6.33 -11.22 -3.63
N THR A 181 7.53 -11.78 -3.54
CA THR A 181 8.14 -12.73 -4.48
C THR A 181 7.24 -13.95 -4.74
N GLN A 182 6.71 -14.57 -3.69
CA GLN A 182 5.76 -15.68 -3.81
C GLN A 182 4.44 -15.27 -4.45
N VAL A 183 3.97 -14.02 -4.22
CA VAL A 183 2.79 -13.49 -4.91
C VAL A 183 3.05 -13.35 -6.41
N TYR A 184 4.25 -12.94 -6.85
CA TYR A 184 4.61 -12.91 -8.26
C TYR A 184 4.70 -14.31 -8.89
N GLU A 185 5.28 -15.29 -8.18
CA GLU A 185 5.30 -16.70 -8.61
C GLU A 185 3.88 -17.26 -8.76
N LEU A 186 3.01 -16.98 -7.78
CA LEU A 186 1.62 -17.40 -7.82
C LEU A 186 0.84 -16.71 -8.95
N ALA A 187 1.12 -15.43 -9.23
CA ALA A 187 0.55 -14.74 -10.38
C ALA A 187 0.91 -15.45 -11.70
N ALA A 188 2.17 -15.86 -11.85
CA ALA A 188 2.63 -16.62 -13.02
C ALA A 188 1.90 -17.97 -13.13
N ALA A 189 1.81 -18.72 -12.03
CA ALA A 189 1.13 -20.02 -11.99
C ALA A 189 -0.38 -19.93 -12.26
N LEU A 190 -1.01 -18.78 -11.96
CA LEU A 190 -2.41 -18.51 -12.25
C LEU A 190 -2.66 -17.97 -13.67
N GLY A 191 -1.61 -17.80 -14.48
CA GLY A 191 -1.72 -17.31 -15.85
C GLY A 191 -1.96 -15.80 -15.95
N VAL A 192 -1.67 -15.03 -14.89
CA VAL A 192 -1.81 -13.58 -14.90
C VAL A 192 -0.95 -12.96 -16.01
N PRO A 193 -1.48 -12.04 -16.83
CA PRO A 193 -0.75 -11.45 -17.96
C PRO A 193 0.59 -10.83 -17.57
N ASP A 194 1.59 -11.00 -18.44
CA ASP A 194 2.96 -10.53 -18.23
C ASP A 194 3.03 -9.04 -17.91
N GLU A 195 2.23 -8.22 -18.60
CA GLU A 195 2.16 -6.77 -18.37
C GLU A 195 1.81 -6.42 -16.92
N ILE A 196 0.92 -7.20 -16.29
CA ILE A 196 0.54 -7.03 -14.88
C ILE A 196 1.68 -7.49 -13.96
N ARG A 197 2.35 -8.59 -14.30
CA ARG A 197 3.47 -9.16 -13.52
C ARG A 197 4.75 -8.33 -13.63
N SER A 198 4.94 -7.60 -14.73
CA SER A 198 6.11 -6.72 -14.92
C SER A 198 5.95 -5.35 -14.27
N ARG A 199 4.74 -5.01 -13.79
CA ARG A 199 4.48 -3.70 -13.18
C ARG A 199 5.23 -3.58 -11.85
N PRO A 200 6.05 -2.54 -11.66
CA PRO A 200 6.67 -2.26 -10.36
C PRO A 200 5.60 -2.02 -9.27
N PRO A 201 5.82 -2.49 -8.03
CA PRO A 201 4.92 -2.19 -6.91
C PRO A 201 4.79 -0.68 -6.67
N THR A 202 3.54 -0.21 -6.64
CA THR A 202 3.18 1.19 -6.38
C THR A 202 2.07 1.25 -5.34
N THR A 203 2.08 2.29 -4.52
CA THR A 203 1.00 2.56 -3.55
C THR A 203 -0.19 3.28 -4.21
N ASP A 204 0.01 3.91 -5.38
CA ASP A 204 -1.00 4.67 -6.14
C ASP A 204 -1.90 5.56 -5.26
N THR A 205 -1.28 6.21 -4.27
CA THR A 205 -2.00 6.91 -3.18
C THR A 205 -1.92 8.43 -3.31
N TYR A 206 -0.81 8.92 -3.88
CA TYR A 206 -0.54 10.33 -4.09
C TYR A 206 -0.43 10.62 -5.59
N SER A 207 -0.53 11.89 -5.97
CA SER A 207 -0.62 12.32 -7.37
C SER A 207 0.71 12.25 -8.13
N LEU A 208 1.85 12.10 -7.44
CA LEU A 208 3.14 11.78 -8.06
C LEU A 208 3.40 10.26 -8.06
N PRO A 209 4.02 9.71 -9.13
CA PRO A 209 4.48 8.33 -9.17
C PRO A 209 5.41 8.00 -7.99
N GLN A 210 5.17 6.86 -7.36
CA GLN A 210 5.84 6.47 -6.13
C GLN A 210 5.99 4.95 -6.05
N SER A 211 7.21 4.48 -5.80
CA SER A 211 7.44 3.07 -5.44
C SER A 211 7.21 2.86 -3.94
N GLN A 212 6.91 1.62 -3.56
CA GLN A 212 6.84 1.28 -2.13
C GLN A 212 8.22 1.35 -1.44
N GLU A 213 9.31 1.30 -2.21
CA GLU A 213 10.69 1.44 -1.72
C GLU A 213 10.94 2.87 -1.22
N GLU A 214 10.58 3.86 -2.05
CA GLU A 214 10.70 5.29 -1.73
C GLU A 214 9.77 5.71 -0.60
N PHE A 215 8.64 5.02 -0.43
CA PHE A 215 7.63 5.39 0.54
C PHE A 215 7.83 4.70 1.89
N TYR A 216 8.11 3.39 1.92
CA TYR A 216 7.99 2.62 3.16
C TYR A 216 9.09 1.58 3.37
N PHE A 217 9.41 0.74 2.38
CA PHE A 217 10.27 -0.44 2.59
C PHE A 217 11.77 -0.17 2.43
N SER A 218 12.17 0.88 1.71
CA SER A 218 13.58 1.29 1.51
C SER A 218 14.52 0.27 0.84
N LEU A 219 13.98 -0.88 0.42
CA LEU A 219 14.63 -1.92 -0.35
C LEU A 219 13.66 -2.41 -1.44
N PRO A 220 14.18 -2.85 -2.59
CA PRO A 220 13.41 -3.65 -3.53
C PRO A 220 12.74 -4.84 -2.86
N TYR A 221 11.54 -5.19 -3.33
CA TYR A 221 10.68 -6.16 -2.64
C TYR A 221 11.33 -7.54 -2.48
N ASP A 222 12.15 -7.97 -3.44
CA ASP A 222 12.87 -9.24 -3.43
C ASP A 222 13.95 -9.28 -2.32
N ARG A 223 14.71 -8.20 -2.18
CA ARG A 223 15.69 -8.03 -1.10
C ARG A 223 15.01 -7.86 0.25
N MET A 224 13.91 -7.12 0.30
CA MET A 224 13.15 -6.90 1.53
C MET A 224 12.48 -8.20 2.00
N ASP A 225 11.92 -9.00 1.09
CA ASP A 225 11.39 -10.34 1.39
C ASP A 225 12.47 -11.25 1.97
N ALA A 226 13.66 -11.28 1.38
CA ALA A 226 14.78 -12.06 1.91
C ALA A 226 15.20 -11.61 3.32
N CYS A 227 15.27 -10.29 3.55
CA CYS A 227 15.54 -9.75 4.88
C CYS A 227 14.44 -10.12 5.88
N LEU A 228 13.17 -10.04 5.47
CA LEU A 228 12.01 -10.37 6.30
C LEU A 228 11.99 -11.86 6.64
N TYR A 229 12.24 -12.73 5.65
CA TYR A 229 12.39 -14.18 5.83
C TYR A 229 13.49 -14.51 6.83
N ALA A 230 14.67 -13.93 6.63
CA ALA A 230 15.81 -14.12 7.51
C ALA A 230 15.48 -13.66 8.95
N ARG A 231 14.79 -12.51 9.10
CA ARG A 231 14.34 -12.03 10.41
C ARG A 231 13.33 -12.96 11.07
N HIS A 232 12.35 -13.50 10.34
CA HIS A 232 11.37 -14.46 10.87
C HIS A 232 12.00 -15.78 11.33
N HIS A 233 13.07 -16.22 10.66
CA HIS A 233 13.75 -17.48 10.95
C HIS A 233 14.98 -17.31 11.86
N ALA A 234 15.13 -16.14 12.48
CA ALA A 234 16.27 -15.80 13.35
C ALA A 234 17.64 -16.04 12.68
N VAL A 235 17.72 -15.87 11.36
CA VAL A 235 18.96 -15.92 10.61
C VAL A 235 19.83 -14.72 11.02
N PRO A 236 21.11 -14.93 11.37
CA PRO A 236 22.04 -13.85 11.67
C PRO A 236 22.22 -12.86 10.51
N ALA A 237 22.44 -11.59 10.85
CA ALA A 237 22.55 -10.52 9.86
C ALA A 237 23.73 -10.72 8.89
N ASP A 238 24.84 -11.32 9.34
CA ASP A 238 26.02 -11.61 8.53
C ASP A 238 25.75 -12.71 7.47
N ALA A 239 24.97 -13.74 7.82
CA ALA A 239 24.54 -14.77 6.88
C ALA A 239 23.60 -14.19 5.81
N CYS A 240 22.62 -13.38 6.21
CA CYS A 240 21.73 -12.68 5.28
C CYS A 240 22.50 -11.68 4.40
N ALA A 241 23.46 -10.96 4.98
CA ALA A 241 24.36 -10.04 4.28
C ALA A 241 25.17 -10.75 3.19
N ALA A 242 25.75 -11.90 3.52
CA ALA A 242 26.49 -12.72 2.56
C ALA A 242 25.60 -13.19 1.39
N ALA A 243 24.36 -13.59 1.66
CA ALA A 243 23.42 -14.03 0.63
C ALA A 243 22.97 -12.88 -0.31
N LEU A 244 22.81 -11.67 0.22
CA LEU A 244 22.29 -10.51 -0.53
C LEU A 244 23.40 -9.62 -1.13
N GLY A 245 24.66 -9.86 -0.78
CA GLY A 245 25.77 -8.98 -1.15
C GLY A 245 25.62 -7.58 -0.57
N ILE A 246 25.06 -7.46 0.64
CA ILE A 246 24.82 -6.20 1.36
C ILE A 246 25.71 -6.22 2.62
N PRO A 247 26.38 -5.13 3.01
CA PRO A 247 27.13 -5.08 4.25
C PRO A 247 26.31 -5.48 5.48
N THR A 248 26.89 -6.26 6.40
CA THR A 248 26.23 -6.73 7.64
C THR A 248 25.57 -5.60 8.41
N GLU A 249 26.26 -4.46 8.57
CA GLU A 249 25.72 -3.29 9.27
C GLU A 249 24.42 -2.77 8.64
N GLN A 250 24.30 -2.82 7.31
CA GLN A 250 23.08 -2.40 6.62
C GLN A 250 21.94 -3.40 6.84
N ILE A 251 22.21 -4.70 6.87
CA ILE A 251 21.20 -5.72 7.22
C ILE A 251 20.74 -5.57 8.67
N GLU A 252 21.65 -5.28 9.59
CA GLU A 252 21.29 -4.99 10.99
C GLU A 252 20.35 -3.78 11.09
N ARG A 253 20.59 -2.72 10.31
CA ARG A 253 19.69 -1.56 10.23
C ARG A 253 18.32 -1.95 9.66
N VAL A 254 18.28 -2.78 8.61
CA VAL A 254 17.02 -3.30 8.03
C VAL A 254 16.24 -4.11 9.07
N TYR A 255 16.91 -4.97 9.85
CA TYR A 255 16.26 -5.74 10.91
C TYR A 255 15.69 -4.85 12.00
N ARG A 256 16.46 -3.85 12.46
CA ARG A 256 15.97 -2.85 13.43
C ARG A 256 14.76 -2.10 12.89
N ASP A 257 14.75 -1.77 11.61
CA ASP A 257 13.64 -1.09 10.97
C ASP A 257 12.36 -1.95 10.90
N VAL A 258 12.49 -3.21 10.50
CA VAL A 258 11.37 -4.18 10.50
C VAL A 258 10.77 -4.28 11.90
N ASP A 259 11.61 -4.44 12.92
CA ASP A 259 11.15 -4.57 14.31
C ASP A 259 10.48 -3.28 14.81
N ALA A 260 11.03 -2.11 14.47
CA ALA A 260 10.45 -0.81 14.82
C ALA A 260 9.07 -0.60 14.17
N LYS A 261 8.92 -0.97 12.89
CA LYS A 261 7.64 -0.92 12.17
C LYS A 261 6.61 -1.85 12.81
N ARG A 262 6.97 -3.11 13.09
CA ARG A 262 6.08 -4.06 13.79
C ARG A 262 5.60 -3.52 15.14
N ALA A 263 6.52 -2.96 15.93
CA ALA A 263 6.18 -2.38 17.22
C ALA A 263 5.19 -1.21 17.06
N GLY A 264 5.46 -0.30 16.12
CA GLY A 264 4.57 0.83 15.82
C GLY A 264 3.22 0.41 15.20
N ALA A 265 3.19 -0.69 14.46
CA ALA A 265 2.02 -1.21 13.77
C ALA A 265 1.13 -2.11 14.63
N LYS A 266 1.58 -2.53 15.82
CA LYS A 266 0.85 -3.50 16.67
C LYS A 266 -0.64 -3.16 16.85
N TYR A 267 -0.97 -1.88 17.02
CA TYR A 267 -2.37 -1.44 17.19
C TYR A 267 -3.21 -1.58 15.91
N LEU A 268 -2.58 -1.55 14.72
CA LEU A 268 -3.25 -1.75 13.43
C LEU A 268 -3.81 -3.17 13.30
N HIS A 269 -3.10 -4.15 13.87
CA HIS A 269 -3.49 -5.56 13.91
C HIS A 269 -4.49 -5.91 15.00
N ALA A 270 -4.61 -5.08 16.03
CA ALA A 270 -5.45 -5.37 17.17
C ALA A 270 -6.94 -5.33 16.78
N GLY A 271 -7.66 -6.42 17.04
CA GLY A 271 -9.11 -6.44 17.01
C GLY A 271 -9.73 -5.48 18.03
N PRO A 272 -11.03 -5.16 17.89
CA PRO A 272 -11.74 -4.38 18.90
C PRO A 272 -11.72 -5.13 20.25
N LEU A 273 -11.50 -4.40 21.34
CA LEU A 273 -11.59 -4.93 22.69
C LEU A 273 -12.96 -4.58 23.26
N THR A 274 -13.75 -5.58 23.62
CA THR A 274 -14.98 -5.40 24.40
C THR A 274 -14.65 -5.47 25.88
N ILE A 275 -14.82 -4.38 26.61
CA ILE A 275 -14.60 -4.36 28.06
C ILE A 275 -15.89 -4.84 28.73
N GLY A 276 -15.79 -5.83 29.62
CA GLY A 276 -16.91 -6.29 30.46
C GLY A 276 -17.77 -7.43 29.88
N SER A 277 -17.27 -8.13 28.86
CA SER A 277 -17.77 -9.46 28.46
C SER A 277 -17.15 -10.56 29.30
#